data_AF-A0A530R4L7-F1
#
_entry.id   AF-A0A530R4L7-F1
#
_cell.length_a   1.000
_cell.length_b   1.000
_cell.length_c   1.000
_cell.angle_alpha   90.00
_cell.angle_beta   90.00
_cell.angle_gamma   90.00
#
_symmetry.space_group_name_H-M   'P 1'
#
loop_
_entity.id
_entity.type
_entity.pdbx_description
1 polymer ?
#
loop_
_entity_poly.entity_id
_entity_poly.type
_entity_poly.pdbx_seq_one_letter_code
_entity_poly.pdbx_strand_id
1 'polypeptide(L)'
;MYGTAPTRRDVLATLAAAGAVGLLPEQGAAAAADRSIRPFTVKVPQAAIDDLRGRIAVTRWPTKELVDDRSQGVQLATLRALARYWTSEHDWRKCEARLNALPQFITKVDGVDIHFIHVRSRHENALPLIMTHGWPGSVVELLDTVAPLTDPTAHDGNPEDAFHLVLPSLPGYG
;
A
#
# COMPACT_ATOMS: atom_id res chain seq x y z
N MET A 1 10.94 44.69 -4.71
CA MET A 1 10.12 43.96 -5.70
C MET A 1 10.43 42.49 -5.54
N TYR A 2 9.60 41.74 -4.80
CA TYR A 2 9.75 40.30 -4.62
C TYR A 2 8.98 39.60 -5.74
N GLY A 3 9.67 38.82 -6.56
CA GLY A 3 9.07 38.01 -7.62
C GLY A 3 8.27 36.85 -7.02
N THR A 4 7.05 36.65 -7.50
CA THR A 4 6.20 35.50 -7.17
C THR A 4 6.83 34.21 -7.67
N ALA A 5 7.11 33.27 -6.77
CA ALA A 5 7.52 31.93 -7.12
C ALA A 5 6.38 31.20 -7.85
N PRO A 6 6.67 30.42 -8.91
CA PRO A 6 5.65 29.71 -9.66
C PRO A 6 4.92 28.69 -8.79
N THR A 7 3.60 28.58 -8.98
CA THR A 7 2.75 27.64 -8.25
C THR A 7 2.69 26.31 -8.98
N ARG A 8 2.29 25.23 -8.28
CA ARG A 8 2.15 23.88 -8.85
C ARG A 8 1.22 23.82 -10.08
N ARG A 9 0.35 24.82 -10.26
CA ARG A 9 -0.55 24.96 -11.42
C ARG A 9 0.18 25.37 -12.70
N ASP A 10 1.33 26.04 -12.58
CA ASP A 10 2.09 26.55 -13.73
C ASP A 10 2.86 25.44 -14.49
N VAL A 11 3.07 24.28 -13.84
CA VAL A 11 3.85 23.16 -14.39
C VAL A 11 3.00 22.19 -15.23
N LEU A 12 1.68 22.19 -15.10
CA LEU A 12 0.79 21.23 -15.78
C LEU A 12 0.10 21.76 -17.05
N ALA A 13 0.33 23.02 -17.43
CA ALA A 13 -0.39 23.67 -18.53
C ALA A 13 0.28 23.58 -19.93
N THR A 14 1.40 22.85 -20.08
CA THR A 14 2.16 22.88 -21.35
C THR A 14 2.42 21.48 -21.91
N LEU A 15 1.51 20.99 -22.75
CA LEU A 15 1.78 20.28 -24.03
C LEU A 15 0.49 19.64 -24.59
N ALA A 16 -0.08 20.25 -25.62
CA ALA A 16 -1.13 19.67 -26.45
C ALA A 16 -0.59 19.33 -27.86
N ALA A 17 -0.84 18.09 -28.25
CA ALA A 17 -1.12 17.55 -29.60
C ALA A 17 -0.07 17.61 -30.73
N ALA A 18 0.37 16.43 -31.19
CA ALA A 18 0.41 16.05 -32.61
C ALA A 18 0.25 14.53 -32.75
N GLY A 19 -0.66 14.08 -33.62
CA GLY A 19 -1.14 12.69 -33.70
C GLY A 19 -0.41 11.78 -34.69
N ALA A 20 -0.76 10.50 -34.62
CA ALA A 20 -0.69 9.53 -35.72
C ALA A 20 -1.70 8.40 -35.44
N VAL A 21 -2.71 8.28 -36.30
CA VAL A 21 -3.69 7.19 -36.28
C VAL A 21 -3.02 5.95 -36.88
N GLY A 22 -2.70 4.98 -36.03
CA GLY A 22 -2.34 3.63 -36.45
C GLY A 22 -3.52 2.70 -36.20
N LEU A 23 -4.10 2.14 -37.27
CA LEU A 23 -5.06 1.04 -37.17
C LEU A 23 -4.38 -0.17 -36.52
N LEU A 24 -4.74 -0.44 -35.26
CA LEU A 24 -4.54 -1.74 -34.64
C LEU A 24 -5.82 -2.56 -34.85
N PRO A 25 -5.72 -3.86 -35.14
CA PRO A 25 -6.89 -4.72 -35.24
C PRO A 25 -7.62 -4.73 -33.89
N GLU A 26 -8.94 -4.54 -33.93
CA GLU A 26 -9.79 -4.70 -32.76
C GLU A 26 -9.57 -6.11 -32.19
N GLN A 27 -8.91 -6.17 -31.04
CA GLN A 27 -8.95 -7.36 -30.20
C GLN A 27 -10.43 -7.59 -29.87
N GLY A 28 -10.98 -8.64 -30.49
CA GLY A 28 -12.37 -9.03 -30.38
C GLY A 28 -12.82 -8.93 -28.93
N ALA A 29 -13.96 -8.24 -28.74
CA ALA A 29 -14.60 -7.99 -27.47
C ALA A 29 -14.40 -9.17 -26.51
N ALA A 30 -13.42 -9.03 -25.62
CA ALA A 30 -13.36 -9.86 -24.43
C ALA A 30 -14.72 -9.66 -23.75
N ALA A 31 -15.52 -10.73 -23.67
CA ALA A 31 -16.81 -10.76 -23.01
C ALA A 31 -16.77 -9.83 -21.79
N ALA A 32 -17.63 -8.81 -21.78
CA ALA A 32 -17.56 -7.65 -20.89
C ALA A 32 -17.01 -8.04 -19.51
N ALA A 33 -15.70 -7.81 -19.33
CA ALA A 33 -15.04 -8.24 -18.11
C ALA A 33 -15.74 -7.54 -16.95
N ASP A 34 -16.11 -8.28 -15.90
CA ASP A 34 -16.70 -7.71 -14.70
C ASP A 34 -15.69 -6.72 -14.07
N ARG A 35 -15.93 -5.43 -14.31
CA ARG A 35 -15.15 -4.30 -13.80
C ARG A 35 -15.76 -3.72 -12.51
N SER A 36 -16.66 -4.47 -11.85
CA SER A 36 -17.24 -4.04 -10.58
C SER A 36 -16.15 -3.80 -9.54
N ILE A 37 -16.27 -2.68 -8.83
CA ILE A 37 -15.45 -2.39 -7.65
C ILE A 37 -16.18 -2.98 -6.44
N ARG A 38 -15.58 -3.98 -5.80
CA ARG A 38 -16.21 -4.76 -4.72
C ARG A 38 -15.56 -4.41 -3.39
N PRO A 39 -16.33 -4.14 -2.31
CA PRO A 39 -15.76 -3.95 -0.98
C PRO A 39 -14.93 -5.16 -0.55
N PHE A 40 -13.83 -4.89 0.15
CA PHE A 40 -12.94 -5.90 0.68
C PHE A 40 -12.69 -5.67 2.17
N THR A 41 -12.48 -6.74 2.91
CA THR A 41 -12.16 -6.71 4.33
C THR A 41 -11.13 -7.80 4.59
N VAL A 42 -10.01 -7.43 5.20
CA VAL A 42 -8.97 -8.37 5.61
C VAL A 42 -9.54 -9.25 6.73
N LYS A 43 -9.50 -10.57 6.52
CA LYS A 43 -9.94 -11.53 7.52
C LYS A 43 -9.03 -12.76 7.51
N VAL A 44 -8.09 -12.79 8.45
CA VAL A 44 -7.18 -13.92 8.62
C VAL A 44 -7.79 -14.94 9.59
N PRO A 45 -7.98 -16.21 9.18
CA PRO A 45 -8.50 -17.25 10.06
C PRO A 45 -7.59 -17.46 11.29
N GLN A 46 -8.19 -17.71 12.45
CA GLN A 46 -7.41 -17.96 13.68
C GLN A 46 -6.42 -19.12 13.50
N ALA A 47 -6.84 -20.17 12.79
CA ALA A 47 -5.98 -21.32 12.46
C ALA A 47 -4.69 -20.94 11.71
N ALA A 48 -4.70 -19.90 10.87
CA ALA A 48 -3.50 -19.43 10.17
C ALA A 48 -2.52 -18.73 11.13
N ILE A 49 -3.04 -17.99 12.12
CA ILE A 49 -2.23 -17.33 13.15
C ILE A 49 -1.62 -18.38 14.09
N ASP A 50 -2.41 -19.40 14.46
CA ASP A 50 -1.96 -20.49 15.31
C ASP A 50 -0.90 -21.35 14.60
N ASP A 51 -1.10 -21.66 13.31
CA ASP A 51 -0.11 -22.34 12.46
C ASP A 51 1.20 -21.53 12.36
N LEU A 52 1.13 -20.23 12.11
CA LEU A 52 2.30 -19.33 12.11
C LEU A 52 3.06 -19.42 13.43
N ARG A 53 2.38 -19.31 14.57
CA ARG A 53 3.01 -19.39 15.90
C ARG A 53 3.62 -20.77 16.15
N GLY A 54 2.93 -21.83 15.75
CA GLY A 54 3.43 -23.20 15.84
C GLY A 54 4.73 -23.40 15.07
N ARG A 55 4.81 -22.90 13.83
CA ARG A 55 6.02 -22.97 12.99
C ARG A 55 7.19 -22.23 13.61
N ILE A 56 6.96 -21.04 14.16
CA ILE A 56 8.02 -20.27 14.84
C ILE A 56 8.52 -21.03 16.08
N ALA A 57 7.62 -21.62 16.86
CA ALA A 57 7.98 -22.35 18.09
C ALA A 57 8.88 -23.56 17.84
N VAL A 58 8.72 -24.26 16.70
CA VAL A 58 9.53 -25.43 16.34
C VAL A 58 10.70 -25.11 15.40
N THR A 59 11.10 -23.83 15.31
CA THR A 59 12.20 -23.39 14.44
C THR A 59 13.50 -24.12 14.75
N ARG A 60 14.07 -24.80 13.75
CA ARG A 60 15.45 -25.33 13.80
C ARG A 60 16.43 -24.20 13.46
N TRP A 61 17.03 -23.61 14.49
CA TRP A 61 17.96 -22.50 14.34
C TRP A 61 19.31 -22.92 13.71
N PRO A 62 19.93 -22.07 12.87
CA PRO A 62 21.29 -22.28 12.41
C PRO A 62 22.29 -22.04 13.56
N THR A 63 23.56 -22.36 13.32
CA THR A 63 24.67 -21.96 14.20
C THR A 63 24.81 -20.44 14.21
N LYS A 64 25.41 -19.90 15.29
CA LYS A 64 25.72 -18.46 15.39
C LYS A 64 26.66 -18.05 14.25
N GLU A 65 26.46 -16.82 13.76
CA GLU A 65 27.38 -16.11 12.86
C GLU A 65 28.84 -16.09 13.39
N LEU A 66 29.80 -16.00 12.47
CA LEU A 66 31.25 -16.02 12.78
C LEU A 66 31.82 -14.62 13.08
N VAL A 67 31.03 -13.58 12.87
CA VAL A 67 31.42 -12.17 13.01
C VAL A 67 30.48 -11.48 14.02
N ASP A 68 30.99 -10.45 14.69
CA ASP A 68 30.19 -9.70 15.68
C ASP A 68 29.35 -8.57 15.06
N ASP A 69 29.48 -8.32 13.75
CA ASP A 69 28.72 -7.30 13.01
C ASP A 69 27.58 -7.92 12.16
N ARG A 70 27.03 -7.13 11.21
CA ARG A 70 25.93 -7.56 10.31
C ARG A 70 26.38 -7.84 8.87
N SER A 71 27.69 -7.94 8.63
CA SER A 71 28.23 -8.16 7.28
C SER A 71 27.79 -9.47 6.64
N GLN A 72 27.39 -10.45 7.45
CA GLN A 72 26.86 -11.76 7.02
C GLN A 72 25.32 -11.86 7.09
N GLY A 73 24.61 -10.74 7.28
CA GLY A 73 23.16 -10.69 7.39
C GLY A 73 22.66 -10.45 8.81
N VAL A 74 21.41 -10.85 9.08
CA VAL A 74 20.75 -10.62 10.37
C VAL A 74 21.33 -11.57 11.43
N GLN A 75 21.82 -11.01 12.53
CA GLN A 75 22.39 -11.75 13.65
C GLN A 75 21.38 -12.71 14.30
N LEU A 76 21.83 -13.90 14.70
CA LEU A 76 20.98 -14.93 15.32
C LEU A 76 20.24 -14.42 16.56
N ALA A 77 20.92 -13.60 17.38
CA ALA A 77 20.32 -13.01 18.58
C ALA A 77 19.11 -12.13 18.22
N THR A 78 19.19 -11.35 17.13
CA THR A 78 18.12 -10.48 16.65
C THR A 78 16.92 -11.30 16.15
N LEU A 79 17.16 -12.33 15.32
CA LEU A 79 16.08 -13.20 14.83
C LEU A 79 15.38 -13.96 15.95
N ARG A 80 16.13 -14.47 16.95
CA ARG A 80 15.53 -15.13 18.12
C ARG A 80 14.70 -14.17 18.97
N ALA A 81 15.12 -12.91 19.10
CA ALA A 81 14.33 -11.90 19.80
C ALA A 81 13.03 -11.56 19.04
N LEU A 82 13.11 -11.36 17.73
CA LEU A 82 11.94 -11.11 16.88
C LEU A 82 10.95 -12.28 16.90
N ALA A 83 11.45 -13.52 16.78
CA ALA A 83 10.63 -14.72 16.85
C ALA A 83 9.87 -14.84 18.18
N ARG A 84 10.54 -14.56 19.31
CA ARG A 84 9.86 -14.52 20.62
C ARG A 84 8.73 -13.49 20.61
N TYR A 85 9.03 -12.24 20.28
CA TYR A 85 8.04 -11.17 20.22
C TYR A 85 6.83 -11.53 19.34
N TRP A 86 7.06 -12.08 18.13
CA TRP A 86 5.99 -12.52 17.24
C TRP A 86 5.10 -13.61 17.83
N THR A 87 5.65 -14.53 18.61
CA THR A 87 4.87 -15.61 19.23
C THR A 87 4.11 -15.18 20.49
N SER A 88 4.67 -14.27 21.29
CA SER A 88 4.15 -13.96 22.64
C SER A 88 3.48 -12.61 22.78
N GLU A 89 3.88 -11.61 22.00
CA GLU A 89 3.51 -10.20 22.23
C GLU A 89 2.85 -9.54 21.02
N HIS A 90 3.22 -9.97 19.81
CA HIS A 90 2.64 -9.42 18.59
C HIS A 90 1.16 -9.83 18.45
N ASP A 91 0.31 -8.82 18.37
CA ASP A 91 -1.12 -8.99 18.15
C ASP A 91 -1.48 -8.65 16.71
N TRP A 92 -1.60 -9.69 15.89
CA TRP A 92 -2.03 -9.58 14.50
C TRP A 92 -3.40 -8.89 14.35
N ARG A 93 -4.30 -9.07 15.33
CA ARG A 93 -5.64 -8.49 15.26
C ARG A 93 -5.61 -6.96 15.32
N LYS A 94 -4.59 -6.36 15.94
CA LYS A 94 -4.38 -4.91 15.87
C LYS A 94 -4.00 -4.45 14.47
N CYS A 95 -3.17 -5.21 13.75
CA CYS A 95 -2.82 -4.92 12.36
C CYS A 95 -4.05 -5.05 11.45
N GLU A 96 -4.80 -6.15 11.60
CA GLU A 96 -6.06 -6.39 10.88
C GLU A 96 -7.09 -5.26 11.12
N ALA A 97 -7.25 -4.83 12.37
CA ALA A 97 -8.14 -3.71 12.71
C ALA A 97 -7.68 -2.38 12.10
N ARG A 98 -6.37 -2.08 12.09
CA ARG A 98 -5.82 -0.87 11.45
C ARG A 98 -6.05 -0.86 9.94
N LEU A 99 -5.87 -1.99 9.26
CA LEU A 99 -6.15 -2.11 7.82
C LEU A 99 -7.64 -1.90 7.55
N ASN A 100 -8.51 -2.60 8.29
CA ASN A 100 -9.96 -2.55 8.11
C ASN A 100 -10.61 -1.24 8.59
N ALA A 101 -9.87 -0.36 9.26
CA ALA A 101 -10.32 1.00 9.55
C ALA A 101 -10.38 1.87 8.28
N LEU A 102 -9.76 1.44 7.17
CA LEU A 102 -9.78 2.12 5.89
C LEU A 102 -10.68 1.41 4.88
N PRO A 103 -11.37 2.14 3.99
CA PRO A 103 -12.14 1.54 2.91
C PRO A 103 -11.22 0.81 1.92
N GLN A 104 -11.45 -0.49 1.75
CA GLN A 104 -10.69 -1.37 0.87
C GLN A 104 -11.60 -1.99 -0.17
N PHE A 105 -11.04 -2.24 -1.35
CA PHE A 105 -11.77 -2.76 -2.50
C PHE A 105 -10.91 -3.73 -3.31
N ILE A 106 -11.58 -4.57 -4.10
CA ILE A 106 -10.98 -5.37 -5.16
C ILE A 106 -11.75 -5.11 -6.46
N THR A 107 -11.03 -4.98 -7.57
CA THR A 107 -11.60 -4.96 -8.93
C THR A 107 -10.72 -5.74 -9.90
N LYS A 108 -11.27 -6.11 -11.06
CA LYS A 108 -10.53 -6.82 -12.09
C LYS A 108 -9.95 -5.85 -13.12
N VAL A 109 -8.64 -5.88 -13.30
CA VAL A 109 -7.90 -5.11 -14.31
C VAL A 109 -7.08 -6.11 -15.12
N ASP A 110 -7.27 -6.12 -16.45
CA ASP A 110 -6.54 -7.00 -17.38
C ASP A 110 -6.50 -8.48 -16.97
N GLY A 111 -7.61 -8.96 -16.41
CA GLY A 111 -7.78 -10.35 -15.98
C GLY A 111 -7.33 -10.67 -14.55
N VAL A 112 -6.71 -9.72 -13.85
CA VAL A 112 -6.16 -9.91 -12.49
C VAL A 112 -7.00 -9.12 -11.48
N ASP A 113 -7.27 -9.73 -10.32
CA ASP A 113 -7.87 -9.00 -9.20
C ASP A 113 -6.82 -8.11 -8.53
N ILE A 114 -7.11 -6.81 -8.46
CA ILE A 114 -6.27 -5.80 -7.83
C ILE A 114 -6.96 -5.30 -6.56
N HIS A 115 -6.31 -5.54 -5.42
CA HIS A 115 -6.67 -4.95 -4.14
C HIS A 115 -6.20 -3.49 -4.06
N PHE A 116 -7.01 -2.61 -3.48
CA PHE A 116 -6.62 -1.24 -3.17
C PHE A 116 -7.40 -0.63 -2.00
N ILE A 117 -6.74 0.26 -1.27
CA ILE A 117 -7.38 1.21 -0.34
C ILE A 117 -7.79 2.45 -1.13
N HIS A 118 -8.98 2.99 -0.88
CA HIS A 118 -9.40 4.27 -1.45
C HIS A 118 -10.00 5.17 -0.38
N VAL A 119 -9.35 6.30 -0.10
CA VAL A 119 -9.76 7.26 0.91
C VAL A 119 -10.00 8.61 0.26
N ARG A 120 -11.24 9.09 0.39
CA ARG A 120 -11.63 10.41 -0.11
C ARG A 120 -11.32 11.46 0.96
N SER A 121 -10.51 12.46 0.61
CA SER A 121 -10.49 13.72 1.35
C SER A 121 -11.88 14.33 1.50
N ARG A 122 -12.07 15.03 2.64
CA ARG A 122 -13.22 15.92 2.89
C ARG A 122 -13.15 17.24 2.10
N HIS A 123 -11.98 17.60 1.58
CA HIS A 123 -11.79 18.84 0.82
C HIS A 123 -12.15 18.59 -0.65
N GLU A 124 -13.10 19.35 -1.18
CA GLU A 124 -13.65 19.15 -2.53
C GLU A 124 -12.62 19.23 -3.65
N ASN A 125 -11.57 20.04 -3.46
CA ASN A 125 -10.52 20.29 -4.45
C ASN A 125 -9.25 19.43 -4.23
N ALA A 126 -9.34 18.37 -3.41
CA ALA A 126 -8.21 17.51 -3.13
C ALA A 126 -7.68 16.82 -4.41
N LEU A 127 -6.36 16.78 -4.57
CA LEU A 127 -5.73 16.19 -5.75
C LEU A 127 -5.82 14.65 -5.69
N PRO A 128 -6.31 13.96 -6.72
CA PRO A 128 -6.20 12.50 -6.78
C PRO A 128 -4.74 12.08 -6.88
N LEU A 129 -4.30 11.22 -5.95
CA LEU A 129 -2.95 10.67 -5.90
C LEU A 129 -3.01 9.14 -5.73
N ILE A 130 -2.32 8.44 -6.62
CA ILE A 130 -2.04 7.02 -6.49
C ILE A 130 -0.66 6.83 -5.85
N MET A 131 -0.57 6.06 -4.78
CA MET A 131 0.69 5.76 -4.09
C MET A 131 0.92 4.26 -4.08
N THR A 132 1.98 3.82 -4.74
CA THR A 132 2.33 2.41 -4.88
C THR A 132 3.52 2.06 -3.98
N HIS A 133 3.39 0.99 -3.19
CA HIS A 133 4.53 0.42 -2.47
C HIS A 133 5.50 -0.29 -3.43
N GLY A 134 6.69 -0.67 -2.92
CA GLY A 134 7.69 -1.44 -3.66
C GLY A 134 7.88 -2.87 -3.14
N TRP A 135 9.01 -3.48 -3.50
CA TRP A 135 9.51 -4.71 -2.89
C TRP A 135 10.60 -4.38 -1.86
N PRO A 136 10.65 -5.02 -0.67
CA PRO A 136 9.77 -6.07 -0.13
C PRO A 136 8.61 -5.48 0.71
N GLY A 137 7.95 -4.43 0.21
CA GLY A 137 6.96 -3.64 0.92
C GLY A 137 5.51 -4.12 0.75
N SER A 138 4.58 -3.34 1.31
CA SER A 138 3.13 -3.54 1.18
C SER A 138 2.38 -2.25 1.49
N VAL A 139 1.07 -2.20 1.24
CA VAL A 139 0.22 -1.04 1.61
C VAL A 139 0.30 -0.64 3.09
N VAL A 140 0.77 -1.53 3.98
CA VAL A 140 0.97 -1.24 5.41
C VAL A 140 1.93 -0.07 5.63
N GLU A 141 2.93 0.12 4.77
CA GLU A 141 3.91 1.20 4.89
C GLU A 141 3.31 2.60 4.65
N LEU A 142 2.12 2.66 4.03
CA LEU A 142 1.45 3.90 3.64
C LEU A 142 0.33 4.30 4.62
N LEU A 143 -0.01 3.47 5.61
CA LEU A 143 -1.19 3.70 6.45
C LEU A 143 -1.11 5.00 7.26
N ASP A 144 0.06 5.30 7.82
CA ASP A 144 0.24 6.48 8.67
C ASP A 144 0.29 7.80 7.88
N THR A 145 0.44 7.74 6.54
CA THR A 145 0.36 8.92 5.68
C THR A 145 -1.08 9.26 5.27
N VAL A 146 -2.03 8.34 5.45
CA VAL A 146 -3.41 8.50 4.95
C VAL A 146 -4.11 9.70 5.58
N ALA A 147 -4.12 9.79 6.91
CA ALA A 147 -4.89 10.83 7.59
C ALA A 147 -4.33 12.25 7.31
N PRO A 148 -3.00 12.51 7.43
CA PRO A 148 -2.45 13.82 7.11
C PRO A 148 -2.63 14.24 5.64
N LEU A 149 -2.58 13.30 4.69
CA LEU A 149 -2.74 13.63 3.27
C LEU A 149 -4.22 13.82 2.87
N THR A 150 -5.15 13.10 3.50
CA THR A 150 -6.58 13.20 3.15
C THR A 150 -7.30 14.30 3.94
N ASP A 151 -6.78 14.69 5.10
CA ASP A 151 -7.34 15.72 5.96
C ASP A 151 -6.23 16.57 6.61
N PRO A 152 -5.46 17.31 5.80
CA PRO A 152 -4.34 18.12 6.31
C PRO A 152 -4.78 19.11 7.39
N THR A 153 -6.02 19.62 7.34
CA THR A 153 -6.52 20.58 8.33
C THR A 153 -6.70 20.02 9.74
N ALA A 154 -6.83 18.69 9.90
CA ALA A 154 -6.80 18.03 11.21
C ALA A 154 -5.37 17.71 11.69
N HIS A 155 -4.37 18.01 10.87
CA HIS A 155 -2.96 17.68 11.06
C HIS A 155 -2.04 18.89 10.79
N ASP A 156 -2.49 20.10 11.15
CA ASP A 156 -1.75 21.38 11.04
C ASP A 156 -1.30 21.79 9.61
N GLY A 157 -1.93 21.22 8.57
CA GLY A 157 -1.69 21.53 7.16
C GLY A 157 -2.78 22.38 6.52
N ASN A 158 -2.55 22.77 5.26
CA ASN A 158 -3.50 23.59 4.49
C ASN A 158 -4.50 22.73 3.70
N PRO A 159 -5.75 23.18 3.52
CA PRO A 159 -6.74 22.45 2.73
C PRO A 159 -6.34 22.30 1.25
N GLU A 160 -5.54 23.23 0.69
CA GLU A 160 -5.01 23.11 -0.68
C GLU A 160 -3.98 21.99 -0.88
N ASP A 161 -3.41 21.44 0.20
CA ASP A 161 -2.46 20.33 0.17
C ASP A 161 -3.16 18.96 0.34
N ALA A 162 -4.49 18.91 0.29
CA ALA A 162 -5.26 17.69 0.46
C ALA A 162 -5.23 16.77 -0.77
N PHE A 163 -5.30 15.46 -0.54
CA PHE A 163 -5.33 14.43 -1.56
C PHE A 163 -6.50 13.46 -1.40
N HIS A 164 -7.10 13.03 -2.51
CA HIS A 164 -7.82 11.75 -2.55
C HIS A 164 -6.79 10.65 -2.81
N LEU A 165 -6.75 9.61 -1.97
CA LEU A 165 -5.71 8.58 -2.06
C LEU A 165 -6.24 7.26 -2.61
N VAL A 166 -5.47 6.67 -3.53
CA VAL A 166 -5.61 5.28 -3.98
C VAL A 166 -4.31 4.54 -3.69
N LEU A 167 -4.36 3.52 -2.84
CA LEU A 167 -3.19 2.73 -2.42
C LEU A 167 -3.36 1.27 -2.86
N PRO A 168 -2.93 0.90 -4.07
CA PRO A 168 -3.05 -0.46 -4.56
C PRO A 168 -1.99 -1.39 -3.95
N SER A 169 -2.36 -2.65 -3.76
CA SER A 169 -1.37 -3.74 -3.70
C SER A 169 -0.87 -4.03 -5.11
N LEU A 170 0.45 -4.13 -5.30
CA LEU A 170 1.01 -4.53 -6.59
C LEU A 170 0.52 -5.95 -7.00
N PRO A 171 0.35 -6.24 -8.30
CA PRO A 171 -0.04 -7.57 -8.75
C PRO A 171 0.92 -8.66 -8.20
N GLY A 172 0.35 -9.69 -7.56
CA GLY A 172 1.12 -10.75 -6.91
C GLY A 172 1.63 -10.42 -5.49
N TYR A 173 1.24 -9.28 -4.92
CA TYR A 173 1.51 -8.90 -3.52
C TYR A 173 0.23 -8.93 -2.69
N GLY A 174 0.40 -9.14 -1.38
CA GLY A 174 -0.68 -9.23 -0.41
C GLY A 174 -1.26 -10.63 -0.24
#